data_AF-A0A0C4DQ55-F1
#
_entry.id   AF-A0A0C4DQ55-F1
#
_cell.length_a   1.000
_cell.length_b   1.000
_cell.length_c   1.000
_cell.angle_alpha   90.00
_cell.angle_beta   90.00
_cell.angle_gamma   90.00
#
_symmetry.space_group_name_H-M   'P 1'
#
loop_
_entity.id
_entity.type
_entity.pdbx_description
1 polymer ?
#
loop_
_entity_poly.entity_id
_entity_poly.type
_entity_poly.pdbx_seq_one_letter_code
_entity_poly.pdbx_strand_id
1 'polypeptide(L)' 'MKAAAAVVATFLASMASAWVVITPVTPEMVVPKSGDDCFFGVTTPQGCAPFVRQPKK' A
#
# COMPACT_ATOMS: atom_id res chain seq x y z
N MET A 1 3.65 24.16 25.38
CA MET A 1 4.55 24.34 24.22
C MET A 1 5.68 23.31 24.15
N LYS A 2 6.57 23.20 25.15
CA LYS A 2 7.73 22.27 25.11
C LYS A 2 7.38 20.77 24.99
N ALA A 3 6.37 20.29 25.72
CA ALA A 3 5.95 18.88 25.65
C ALA A 3 5.36 18.49 24.29
N ALA A 4 4.55 19.37 23.68
CA ALA A 4 3.98 19.12 22.35
C ALA A 4 5.07 19.01 21.27
N ALA A 5 6.09 19.87 21.33
CA ALA A 5 7.22 19.81 20.41
C ALA A 5 8.00 18.48 20.53
N ALA A 6 8.18 17.96 21.74
CA ALA A 6 8.85 16.67 21.96
C ALA A 6 8.05 15.48 21.39
N VAL A 7 6.72 15.49 21.52
CA VAL A 7 5.84 14.46 20.95
C VAL A 7 5.86 14.49 19.43
N VAL A 8 5.82 15.67 18.81
CA VAL A 8 5.89 15.79 17.35
C VAL A 8 7.25 15.34 16.82
N ALA A 9 8.35 15.71 17.48
CA ALA A 9 9.69 15.30 17.07
C ALA A 9 9.90 13.78 17.15
N THR A 10 9.42 13.14 18.21
CA THR A 10 9.50 11.67 18.37
C THR A 10 8.65 10.92 17.35
N PHE A 11 7.45 11.42 17.03
CA PHE A 11 6.60 10.85 15.99
C PHE A 11 7.22 10.96 14.59
N LEU A 12 7.78 12.12 14.24
CA LEU A 12 8.45 12.33 12.95
C LEU A 12 9.70 11.45 12.81
N ALA A 13 10.49 11.30 13.89
CA ALA A 13 11.63 10.39 13.90
C ALA A 13 11.19 8.92 13.69
N SER A 14 10.04 8.52 14.24
CA SER A 14 9.47 7.18 14.02
C SER A 14 8.94 6.96 12.60
N MET A 15 8.45 7.99 11.92
CA MET A 15 8.01 7.87 10.53
C MET A 15 9.16 7.98 9.53
N ALA A 16 10.26 8.67 9.88
CA ALA A 16 11.44 8.77 9.03
C ALA A 16 12.11 7.40 8.77
N SER A 17 11.95 6.45 9.69
CA SER A 17 12.39 5.06 9.52
C SER A 17 11.31 4.14 8.94
N ALA A 18 10.08 4.62 8.77
CA ALA A 18 9.00 3.87 8.15
C ALA A 18 9.12 3.96 6.63
N TRP A 19 9.43 2.84 6.00
CA TRP A 19 9.45 2.74 4.55
C TRP A 19 8.05 2.46 4.02
N VAL A 20 7.64 3.21 3.00
CA VAL A 20 6.45 2.86 2.21
C VAL A 20 6.83 1.66 1.35
N VAL A 21 6.50 0.46 1.81
CA VAL A 21 6.64 -0.76 1.01
C VAL A 21 5.46 -0.82 0.04
N ILE A 22 5.70 -0.42 -1.20
CA ILE A 22 4.76 -0.67 -2.29
C ILE A 22 4.91 -2.15 -2.67
N THR A 23 3.97 -3.00 -2.27
CA THR A 23 3.91 -4.40 -2.70
C THR A 23 3.16 -4.48 -4.04
N PRO A 24 3.84 -4.68 -5.18
CA PRO A 24 3.17 -4.74 -6.48
C PRO A 24 2.34 -6.03 -6.58
N VAL A 25 1.15 -5.90 -7.18
CA VAL A 25 0.34 -7.07 -7.54
C VAL A 25 0.88 -7.67 -8.83
N THR A 26 1.29 -8.94 -8.79
CA THR A 26 1.68 -9.69 -9.99
C THR A 26 0.47 -10.42 -10.61
N PRO A 27 0.53 -10.85 -11.87
CA PRO A 27 -0.61 -11.48 -12.56
C PRO A 27 -1.18 -12.69 -11.81
N GLU A 28 -0.34 -13.45 -11.13
CA GLU A 28 -0.69 -14.68 -10.41
C GLU A 28 -1.47 -14.38 -9.11
N MET A 29 -1.42 -13.13 -8.64
CA MET A 29 -2.10 -12.65 -7.44
C MET A 29 -3.47 -12.05 -7.75
N VAL A 30 -3.88 -12.03 -9.02
CA VAL A 30 -5.17 -11.48 -9.46
C VAL A 30 -6.21 -12.59 -9.49
N VAL A 31 -7.33 -12.36 -8.80
CA VAL A 31 -8.48 -13.26 -8.80
C VAL A 31 -9.49 -12.80 -9.86
N PRO A 32 -10.20 -13.71 -10.55
CA PRO A 32 -11.26 -13.32 -11.49
C PRO A 32 -12.29 -12.41 -10.84
N LYS A 33 -12.66 -11.34 -11.56
CA LYS A 33 -13.57 -10.33 -11.02
C LYS A 33 -15.00 -10.85 -10.86
N SER A 34 -15.62 -10.57 -9.72
CA SER A 34 -17.06 -10.74 -9.45
C SER A 34 -17.80 -9.41 -9.43
N GLY A 35 -19.14 -9.43 -9.45
CA GLY A 35 -19.96 -8.21 -9.53
C GLY A 35 -19.78 -7.23 -8.37
N ASP A 36 -19.35 -7.72 -7.21
CA ASP A 36 -19.16 -6.94 -5.98
C ASP A 36 -17.69 -6.52 -5.76
N ASP A 37 -16.82 -6.74 -6.74
CA ASP A 37 -15.40 -6.45 -6.62
C ASP A 37 -15.08 -4.96 -6.82
N CYS A 38 -13.94 -4.52 -6.29
CA CYS A 38 -13.56 -3.12 -6.28
C CYS A 38 -13.57 -2.42 -7.64
N PHE A 39 -14.06 -1.19 -7.63
CA PHE A 39 -14.25 -0.36 -8.82
C PHE A 39 -12.92 0.10 -9.47
N PHE A 40 -11.96 0.59 -8.69
CA PHE A 40 -10.74 1.25 -9.19
C PHE A 40 -9.44 0.40 -9.11
N GLY A 41 -9.53 -0.91 -8.86
CA GLY A 41 -8.35 -1.77 -8.65
C GLY A 41 -8.49 -3.18 -9.24
N VAL A 42 -7.41 -3.96 -9.11
CA VAL A 42 -7.47 -5.41 -9.32
C VAL A 42 -7.88 -6.11 -8.02
N THR A 43 -8.71 -7.15 -8.16
CA THR A 43 -9.11 -7.99 -7.05
C THR A 43 -7.95 -8.94 -6.72
N THR A 44 -7.48 -8.88 -5.48
CA THR A 44 -6.50 -9.83 -4.93
C THR A 44 -7.08 -10.48 -3.68
N PRO A 45 -6.54 -11.62 -3.19
CA PRO A 45 -7.01 -12.23 -1.95
C PRO A 45 -6.86 -11.33 -0.71
N GLN A 46 -5.96 -10.35 -0.77
CA GLN A 46 -5.70 -9.39 0.31
C GLN A 46 -6.58 -8.13 0.20
N GLY A 47 -7.47 -8.06 -0.79
CA GLY A 47 -8.28 -6.88 -1.12
C GLY A 47 -7.85 -6.22 -2.42
N CYS A 48 -7.99 -4.91 -2.50
CA CYS A 48 -7.87 -4.18 -3.77
C CYS A 48 -6.57 -3.39 -3.83
N ALA A 49 -5.82 -3.59 -4.90
CA ALA A 49 -4.50 -3.01 -5.06
C ALA A 49 -4.25 -2.58 -6.51
N PRO A 50 -3.32 -1.63 -6.74
CA PRO A 50 -2.94 -1.20 -8.08
C PRO A 50 -2.12 -2.30 -8.77
N PHE A 51 -2.48 -2.61 -10.02
CA PHE A 51 -1.75 -3.60 -10.81
C PHE A 51 -0.50 -2.98 -11.42
N VAL A 52 0.66 -3.55 -11.11
CA VAL A 52 1.91 -3.19 -11.77
C VAL A 52 2.18 -4.24 -12.82
N ARG A 53 1.96 -3.91 -14.09
CA ARG A 53 2.46 -4.77 -15.19
C ARG A 53 3.96 -4.91 -15.00
N GLN A 54 4.44 -6.12 -14.71
CA GLN A 54 5.87 -6.42 -14.72
C GLN A 54 6.46 -5.88 -16.04
N PRO A 55 7.59 -5.17 -16.02
CA PRO A 55 8.28 -4.85 -17.27
C PRO A 55 8.54 -6.16 -18.00
N LYS A 56 8.13 -6.24 -19.27
CA LYS A 56 8.47 -7.39 -20.12
C LYS A 56 10.01 -7.51 -20.10
N LYS A 57 10.50 -8.64 -19.58
CA LYS A 57 11.90 -9.02 -19.76
C LYS A 57 12.23 -9.15 -21.25
#